data_AF-A0A2E0ZKI7-F1
#
_entry.id   AF-A0A2E0ZKI7-F1
#
_cell.length_a   1.000
_cell.length_b   1.000
_cell.length_c   1.000
_cell.angle_alpha   90.00
_cell.angle_beta   90.00
_cell.angle_gamma   90.00
#
_symmetry.space_group_name_H-M   'P 1'
#
loop_
_entity.id
_entity.type
_entity.pdbx_description
1 polymer ?
#
loop_
_entity_poly.entity_id
_entity_poly.type
_entity_poly.pdbx_seq_one_letter_code
_entity_poly.pdbx_strand_id
1 'polypeptide(L)' 'MKPTDTLTTLFSHHLWANLRLLERCAELTDEQLKATVPGAYGTIRDTLQHIVKG' A
#
# COMPACT_ATOMS: atom_id res chain seq x y z
N MET A 1 -2.47 -9.22 -26.42
CA MET A 1 -2.38 -9.68 -25.02
C MET A 1 -3.60 -10.56 -24.75
N LYS A 2 -3.44 -11.80 -24.26
CA LYS A 2 -4.61 -12.61 -23.87
C LYS A 2 -5.27 -11.96 -22.65
N PRO A 3 -6.60 -12.02 -22.49
CA PRO A 3 -7.25 -11.60 -21.26
C PRO A 3 -6.66 -12.40 -20.10
N THR A 4 -6.17 -11.72 -19.07
CA THR A 4 -5.76 -12.33 -17.82
C THR A 4 -7.00 -12.76 -17.04
N ASP A 5 -6.95 -13.90 -16.36
CA ASP A 5 -8.04 -14.34 -15.50
C ASP A 5 -8.24 -13.36 -14.33
N THR A 6 -9.38 -13.49 -13.64
CA THR A 6 -9.77 -12.59 -12.55
C THR A 6 -8.73 -12.57 -11.44
N LEU A 7 -8.18 -13.72 -11.02
CA LEU A 7 -7.20 -13.75 -9.93
C LEU A 7 -5.92 -13.02 -10.36
N THR A 8 -5.38 -13.35 -11.53
CA THR A 8 -4.16 -12.70 -12.01
C THR A 8 -4.35 -11.18 -12.17
N THR A 9 -5.54 -10.74 -12.60
CA THR A 9 -5.88 -9.32 -12.69
C THR A 9 -5.88 -8.64 -11.32
N LEU A 10 -6.49 -9.26 -10.31
CA LEU A 10 -6.55 -8.71 -8.96
C LEU A 10 -5.16 -8.63 -8.31
N PHE A 11 -4.35 -9.68 -8.44
CA PHE A 11 -2.97 -9.68 -7.92
C PHE A 11 -2.09 -8.65 -8.64
N SER A 12 -2.24 -8.48 -9.96
CA SER A 12 -1.51 -7.47 -10.72
C SER A 12 -1.89 -6.05 -10.30
N HIS A 13 -3.19 -5.82 -10.05
CA HIS A 13 -3.68 -4.53 -9.54
C HIS A 13 -3.17 -4.26 -8.12
N HIS A 14 -3.20 -5.25 -7.24
CA HIS A 14 -2.68 -5.13 -5.88
C HIS A 14 -1.18 -4.82 -5.88
N LEU A 15 -0.40 -5.50 -6.72
CA LEU A 15 1.03 -5.20 -6.89
C LEU A 15 1.25 -3.76 -7.37
N TRP A 16 0.54 -3.34 -8.42
CA TRP A 16 0.63 -1.97 -8.94
C TRP A 16 0.31 -0.93 -7.86
N ALA A 17 -0.77 -1.13 -7.11
CA ALA A 17 -1.19 -0.20 -6.06
C ALA A 17 -0.16 -0.09 -4.93
N ASN A 18 0.36 -1.23 -4.46
CA ASN A 18 1.36 -1.25 -3.39
C ASN A 18 2.68 -0.62 -3.83
N LEU A 19 3.15 -0.86 -5.06
CA LEU A 19 4.35 -0.19 -5.57
C LEU A 19 4.17 1.33 -5.63
N ARG A 20 3.02 1.81 -6.10
CA ARG A 20 2.72 3.26 -6.14
C ARG A 20 2.67 3.88 -4.74
N LEU A 21 2.09 3.18 -3.78
CA LEU A 21 2.06 3.64 -2.38
C LEU A 21 3.47 3.70 -1.79
N LEU A 22 4.29 2.67 -2.02
CA LEU A 22 5.68 2.63 -1.54
C LEU A 22 6.54 3.73 -2.17
N GLU A 23 6.42 3.94 -3.49
CA GLU A 23 7.09 5.04 -4.21
C GLU A 23 6.77 6.40 -3.56
N ARG A 24 5.51 6.66 -3.21
CA ARG A 24 5.11 7.91 -2.54
C ARG A 24 5.55 8.00 -1.10
N CYS A 25 5.46 6.90 -0.35
CA CYS A 25 5.89 6.89 1.06
C CYS A 25 7.40 7.05 1.19
N ALA A 26 8.18 6.64 0.18
CA ALA A 26 9.64 6.84 0.16
C ALA A 26 10.04 8.32 0.04
N GLU A 27 9.16 9.19 -0.43
CA GLU A 27 9.38 10.65 -0.52
C GLU A 27 9.05 11.38 0.79
N LEU A 28 8.46 10.69 1.78
CA LEU A 28 8.02 11.27 3.05
C LEU A 28 9.13 11.27 4.11
N THR A 29 9.08 12.25 5.01
CA THR A 29 9.92 12.25 6.22
C THR A 29 9.44 11.22 7.24
N ASP A 30 10.29 10.88 8.20
CA ASP A 30 9.94 9.94 9.28
C ASP A 30 8.76 10.44 10.14
N GLU A 31 8.65 11.74 10.34
CA GLU A 31 7.54 12.40 11.04
C GLU A 31 6.24 12.27 10.25
N GLN A 32 6.30 12.44 8.93
CA GLN A 32 5.14 12.27 8.06
C GLN A 32 4.69 10.81 8.00
N LEU A 33 5.63 9.86 8.00
CA LEU A 33 5.32 8.42 8.07
C LEU A 33 4.65 8.00 9.39
N LYS A 34 4.82 8.80 10.45
CA LYS A 34 4.14 8.62 11.75
C LYS A 34 2.80 9.35 11.83
N ALA A 35 2.37 10.04 10.77
CA ALA A 35 1.08 10.72 10.76
C ALA A 35 -0.07 9.72 10.91
N THR A 36 -1.10 10.14 11.63
CA THR A 36 -2.34 9.39 11.86
C THR A 36 -3.53 10.33 11.74
N VAL A 37 -4.70 9.79 11.40
CA VAL A 37 -5.97 10.54 11.35
C VAL A 37 -7.07 9.74 12.06
N PRO A 38 -8.05 10.41 12.69
CA PRO A 38 -9.17 9.71 13.33
C PRO A 38 -9.85 8.74 12.36
N GLY A 39 -9.99 7.48 12.79
CA GLY A 39 -10.56 6.41 11.98
C GLY A 39 -9.57 5.63 11.11
N ALA A 40 -8.28 5.99 11.09
CA ALA A 40 -7.25 5.20 10.42
C ALA A 40 -6.72 4.04 11.27
N TYR A 41 -6.13 3.05 10.60
CA TYR A 41 -5.37 1.98 11.24
C TYR A 41 -3.97 2.48 11.64
N GLY A 42 -3.91 3.23 12.75
CA GLY A 42 -2.66 3.75 13.28
C GLY A 42 -1.96 4.74 12.34
N THR A 43 -0.65 4.60 12.21
CA THR A 43 0.18 5.41 11.33
C THR A 43 0.21 4.86 9.89
N ILE A 44 0.75 5.65 8.96
CA ILE A 44 1.03 5.18 7.59
C ILE A 44 1.89 3.90 7.63
N ARG A 45 2.90 3.86 8.52
CA ARG A 45 3.78 2.70 8.68
C ARG A 45 3.05 1.47 9.21
N ASP A 46 2.12 1.64 10.15
CA ASP A 46 1.31 0.53 10.68
C ASP A 46 0.42 -0.07 9.60
N THR A 47 -0.19 0.78 8.77
CA THR A 47 -1.01 0.35 7.63
C THR A 47 -0.18 -0.43 6.60
N LEU A 48 1.01 0.07 6.22
CA LEU A 48 1.89 -0.64 5.30
C LEU A 48 2.34 -2.01 5.85
N GLN A 49 2.66 -2.08 7.14
CA GLN A 49 3.00 -3.35 7.78
C GLN A 49 1.81 -4.31 7.83
N HIS A 50 0.60 -3.82 8.07
CA HIS A 50 -0.61 -4.63 8.06
C HIS A 50 -0.85 -5.27 6.69
N ILE A 51 -0.71 -4.51 5.60
CA ILE A 51 -0.88 -5.00 4.22
C ILE A 51 0.08 -6.17 3.90
N VAL A 52 1.30 -6.14 4.42
CA VAL A 52 2.31 -7.19 4.15
C VAL A 52 2.18 -8.38 5.10
N LYS A 53 1.76 -8.16 6.35
CA LYS A 53 1.66 -9.23 7.35
C LYS A 53 0.53 -10.22 7.04
N GLY A 54 -0.58 -9.76 6.45
CA GLY A 54 -1.75 -10.59 6.19
C GLY A 54 -2.51 -10.93 7.46
#